data_AF-A0AAD6IJG8-F1
#
_entry.id   AF-A0AAD6IJG8-F1
#
_cell.length_a   1.000
_cell.length_b   1.000
_cell.length_c   1.000
_cell.angle_alpha   90.00
_cell.angle_beta   90.00
_cell.angle_gamma   90.00
#
_symmetry.space_group_name_H-M   'P 1'
#
loop_
_entity.id
_entity.type
_entity.pdbx_description
1 polymer ?
#
loop_
_entity_poly.entity_id
_entity_poly.type
_entity_poly.pdbx_seq_one_letter_code
_entity_poly.pdbx_strand_id
1 'polypeptide(L)'
;VLLPMRSSQTSSRLHLDHCHVPDPDLWTRFRGLIQMPAQAGLNINYGLPVMVLLPLAAAAKIFHWHASVVLVVNIVAIVFLSEAISISSEELEEHLGELQGALLSATFGNTVELTMSDMISGTVALLLPTALYSTFPVSKIDSRVLSFSRGTSLVLLILYAGYLYFYLGTHKHLFTSCEDQVDEEDENVESSTPPTTVSLASLVIRLVIAIVATIFCTEFLLESVGDMAETLGISHSFIALVFVLLASNSTEAVTVISSSRSGNTDSAIRVIIDSLLQIGLFAIPFLVIVGWCIAEPMTLFFDSFETVAMFLAILVVNHLLRDGQYAYIHGAMLIALYCGLVAAFYTR
;
A
#
# COMPACT_ATOMS: atom_id res chain seq x y z
N VAL A 1 -57.81 -36.20 18.03
CA VAL A 1 -58.40 -35.13 18.85
C VAL A 1 -57.51 -33.90 18.72
N LEU A 2 -58.01 -32.89 17.99
CA LEU A 2 -57.76 -31.44 18.07
C LEU A 2 -56.38 -30.88 18.51
N LEU A 3 -55.73 -30.12 17.60
CA LEU A 3 -54.87 -28.93 17.86
C LEU A 3 -55.68 -27.80 18.56
N PRO A 4 -55.16 -26.63 19.05
CA PRO A 4 -53.93 -25.87 18.68
C PRO A 4 -53.24 -24.98 19.79
N MET A 5 -52.32 -24.08 19.36
CA MET A 5 -51.86 -22.77 19.95
C MET A 5 -50.69 -22.78 20.97
N ARG A 6 -49.77 -21.80 21.09
CA ARG A 6 -49.30 -20.61 20.32
C ARG A 6 -48.09 -20.03 21.12
N SER A 7 -47.10 -19.47 20.44
CA SER A 7 -46.05 -18.48 20.86
C SER A 7 -45.75 -18.19 22.35
N SER A 8 -44.47 -18.19 22.72
CA SER A 8 -43.85 -16.99 23.34
C SER A 8 -42.32 -17.02 23.26
N GLN A 9 -41.77 -15.92 22.74
CA GLN A 9 -40.38 -15.50 22.88
C GLN A 9 -40.03 -15.32 24.36
N THR A 10 -38.80 -15.62 24.76
CA THR A 10 -38.09 -14.84 25.78
C THR A 10 -36.58 -15.03 25.59
N SER A 11 -36.02 -14.13 24.78
CA SER A 11 -34.59 -13.86 24.70
C SER A 11 -34.18 -13.16 25.99
N SER A 12 -33.28 -13.78 26.75
CA SER A 12 -32.60 -13.15 27.88
C SER A 12 -31.54 -12.19 27.34
N ARG A 13 -31.91 -10.92 27.15
CA ARG A 13 -30.96 -9.82 26.94
C ARG A 13 -30.20 -9.56 28.24
N LEU A 14 -28.90 -9.90 28.24
CA LEU A 14 -27.96 -9.34 29.21
C LEU A 14 -27.82 -7.85 28.89
N HIS A 15 -28.28 -7.01 29.82
CA HIS A 15 -27.92 -5.60 29.87
C HIS A 15 -26.41 -5.49 30.12
N LEU A 16 -25.65 -5.21 29.06
CA LEU A 16 -24.31 -4.63 29.18
C LEU A 16 -24.50 -3.11 29.15
N ASP A 17 -24.32 -2.52 30.33
CA ASP A 17 -24.33 -1.09 30.57
C ASP A 17 -23.34 -0.36 29.65
N HIS A 18 -23.83 0.75 29.11
CA HIS A 18 -23.12 1.89 28.56
C HIS A 18 -21.59 1.77 28.43
N CYS A 19 -21.11 1.39 27.24
CA CYS A 19 -19.77 1.77 26.80
C CYS A 19 -19.69 3.29 26.75
N HIS A 20 -18.98 3.85 27.73
CA HIS A 20 -18.49 5.22 27.71
C HIS A 20 -17.69 5.42 26.41
N VAL A 21 -18.22 6.22 25.48
CA VAL A 21 -17.44 6.68 24.33
C VAL A 21 -16.31 7.53 24.91
N PRO A 22 -15.02 7.16 24.74
CA PRO A 22 -13.93 8.02 25.19
C PRO A 22 -13.95 9.32 24.36
N ASP A 23 -13.66 10.43 25.02
CA ASP A 23 -13.50 11.76 24.42
C ASP A 23 -12.65 11.71 23.12
N PRO A 24 -12.85 12.62 22.16
CA PRO A 24 -12.18 12.57 20.87
C PRO A 24 -10.66 12.58 21.05
N ASP A 25 -10.11 11.39 20.90
CA ASP A 25 -8.70 11.07 21.08
C ASP A 25 -7.85 11.94 20.14
N LEU A 26 -6.59 12.20 20.50
CA LEU A 26 -5.64 12.96 19.67
C LEU A 26 -5.61 12.43 18.21
N TRP A 27 -5.88 11.14 18.05
CA TRP A 27 -6.07 10.44 16.80
C TRP A 27 -7.26 10.93 15.95
N THR A 28 -8.40 11.32 16.53
CA THR A 28 -9.52 11.91 15.75
C THR A 28 -9.20 13.31 15.21
N ARG A 29 -8.34 14.06 15.91
CA ARG A 29 -7.80 15.35 15.43
C ARG A 29 -6.72 15.15 14.36
N PHE A 30 -5.87 14.14 14.53
CA PHE A 30 -4.87 13.75 13.54
C PHE A 30 -5.53 13.13 12.29
N ARG A 31 -6.61 12.37 12.47
CA ARG A 31 -7.54 11.95 11.41
C ARG A 31 -8.13 13.16 10.71
N GLY A 32 -8.66 14.16 11.43
CA GLY A 32 -9.07 15.43 10.80
C GLY A 32 -7.94 16.17 10.05
N LEU A 33 -6.67 15.86 10.31
CA LEU A 33 -5.53 16.45 9.60
C LEU A 33 -5.10 15.64 8.36
N ILE A 34 -5.33 14.32 8.36
CA ILE A 34 -4.82 13.36 7.36
C ILE A 34 -5.94 12.72 6.53
N GLN A 35 -7.06 12.36 7.16
CA GLN A 35 -8.28 11.84 6.54
C GLN A 35 -9.51 12.57 7.11
N MET A 36 -9.90 13.68 6.48
CA MET A 36 -11.26 14.19 6.68
C MET A 36 -12.24 13.36 5.86
N PRO A 37 -13.45 13.12 6.39
CA PRO A 37 -14.35 12.09 5.88
C PRO A 37 -14.79 12.42 4.46
N ALA A 38 -14.62 11.45 3.57
CA ALA A 38 -15.18 11.44 2.22
C ALA A 38 -16.73 11.56 2.18
N GLN A 39 -17.41 11.63 3.33
CA GLN A 39 -18.87 11.63 3.43
C GLN A 39 -19.50 12.92 3.96
N ALA A 40 -18.73 13.99 4.14
CA ALA A 40 -19.33 15.32 4.20
C ALA A 40 -19.18 15.94 2.82
N GLY A 41 -20.30 16.25 2.14
CA GLY A 41 -20.39 17.11 0.95
C GLY A 41 -19.94 18.55 1.21
N LEU A 42 -18.90 18.72 2.01
CA LEU A 42 -18.12 19.91 2.18
C LEU A 42 -16.92 19.77 1.25
N ASN A 43 -16.88 20.65 0.26
CA ASN A 43 -15.78 20.90 -0.68
C ASN A 43 -14.49 21.26 0.10
N ILE A 44 -13.86 20.29 0.77
CA ILE A 44 -12.59 20.48 1.46
C ILE A 44 -11.50 20.25 0.42
N ASN A 45 -10.90 21.37 0.07
CA ASN A 45 -9.91 21.50 -0.99
C ASN A 45 -8.61 20.78 -0.57
N TYR A 46 -8.44 19.50 -0.93
CA TYR A 46 -7.13 18.80 -0.86
C TYR A 46 -6.07 19.51 -1.69
N GLY A 47 -6.52 20.30 -2.67
CA GLY A 47 -5.71 21.28 -3.35
C GLY A 47 -5.05 22.26 -2.40
N LEU A 48 -5.61 22.62 -1.24
CA LEU A 48 -5.04 23.65 -0.38
C LEU A 48 -3.71 23.21 0.29
N PRO A 49 -3.62 22.04 0.97
CA PRO A 49 -2.32 21.53 1.44
C PRO A 49 -1.33 21.34 0.29
N VAL A 50 -1.75 20.72 -0.83
CA VAL A 50 -0.86 20.44 -1.97
C VAL A 50 -0.39 21.73 -2.66
N MET A 51 -1.28 22.71 -2.86
CA MET A 51 -0.98 24.02 -3.45
C MET A 51 -0.08 24.87 -2.57
N VAL A 52 -0.02 24.63 -1.26
CA VAL A 52 0.90 25.34 -0.35
C VAL A 52 2.21 24.59 -0.20
N LEU A 53 2.16 23.27 -0.01
CA LEU A 53 3.33 22.43 0.27
C LEU A 53 4.22 22.25 -0.95
N LEU A 54 3.66 22.14 -2.16
CA LEU A 54 4.45 21.96 -3.37
C LEU A 54 5.32 23.18 -3.71
N PRO A 55 4.79 24.43 -3.75
CA PRO A 55 5.65 25.60 -3.93
C PRO A 55 6.55 25.85 -2.72
N LEU A 56 6.15 25.46 -1.50
CA LEU A 56 7.02 25.54 -0.33
C LEU A 56 8.21 24.58 -0.45
N ALA A 57 8.00 23.34 -0.92
CA ALA A 57 9.04 22.37 -1.18
C ALA A 57 10.01 22.87 -2.25
N ALA A 58 9.48 23.42 -3.35
CA ALA A 58 10.29 24.04 -4.39
C ALA A 58 11.06 25.27 -3.88
N ALA A 59 10.41 26.14 -3.09
CA ALA A 59 11.03 27.30 -2.49
C ALA A 59 12.15 26.90 -1.51
N ALA A 60 11.94 25.87 -0.70
CA ALA A 60 12.95 25.36 0.23
C ALA A 60 14.22 24.93 -0.51
N LYS A 61 14.09 24.31 -1.68
CA LYS A 61 15.22 23.98 -2.56
C LYS A 61 15.84 25.24 -3.19
N ILE A 62 15.04 26.12 -3.79
CA ILE A 62 15.51 27.33 -4.49
C ILE A 62 16.23 28.31 -3.55
N PHE A 63 15.74 28.45 -2.32
CA PHE A 63 16.33 29.31 -1.30
C PHE A 63 17.42 28.62 -0.46
N HIS A 64 17.83 27.40 -0.85
CA HIS A 64 18.86 26.62 -0.17
C HIS A 64 18.65 26.53 1.35
N TRP A 65 17.44 26.16 1.75
CA TRP A 65 17.14 25.91 3.17
C TRP A 65 17.94 24.71 3.69
N HIS A 66 18.08 24.62 5.02
CA HIS A 66 18.79 23.51 5.65
C HIS A 66 18.19 22.16 5.23
N ALA A 67 19.04 21.17 4.95
CA ALA A 67 18.65 19.88 4.37
C ALA A 67 17.52 19.18 5.17
N SER A 68 17.55 19.29 6.50
CA SER A 68 16.48 18.72 7.35
C SER A 68 15.10 19.34 7.10
N VAL A 69 15.03 20.63 6.79
CA VAL A 69 13.76 21.32 6.51
C VAL A 69 13.25 20.92 5.13
N VAL A 70 14.14 20.86 4.14
CA VAL A 70 13.80 20.39 2.78
C VAL A 70 13.25 18.97 2.84
N LEU A 71 13.92 18.07 3.59
CA LEU A 71 13.48 16.69 3.72
C LEU A 71 12.11 16.57 4.40
N VAL A 72 11.89 17.25 5.53
CA VAL A 72 10.60 17.19 6.24
C VAL A 72 9.46 17.77 5.40
N VAL A 73 9.68 18.91 4.73
CA VAL A 73 8.66 19.54 3.88
C VAL A 73 8.30 18.63 2.70
N ASN A 74 9.28 18.00 2.04
CA ASN A 74 9.02 17.08 0.94
C ASN A 74 8.34 15.79 1.40
N ILE A 75 8.70 15.23 2.55
CA ILE A 75 8.00 14.07 3.13
C ILE A 75 6.52 14.38 3.35
N VAL A 76 6.23 15.52 3.97
CA VAL A 76 4.84 15.94 4.23
C VAL A 76 4.12 16.16 2.90
N ALA A 77 4.76 16.79 1.91
CA ALA A 77 4.18 16.97 0.58
C ALA A 77 3.85 15.62 -0.10
N ILE A 78 4.74 14.62 -0.01
CA ILE A 78 4.52 13.29 -0.58
C ILE A 78 3.35 12.56 0.08
N VAL A 79 3.17 12.68 1.40
CA VAL A 79 2.01 12.10 2.10
C VAL A 79 0.70 12.63 1.53
N PHE A 80 0.57 13.95 1.36
CA PHE A 80 -0.66 14.55 0.78
C PHE A 80 -0.82 14.23 -0.72
N LEU A 81 0.29 14.14 -1.47
CA LEU A 81 0.24 13.76 -2.88
C LEU A 81 -0.17 12.30 -3.07
N SER A 82 0.29 11.39 -2.20
CA SER A 82 -0.12 9.97 -2.21
C SER A 82 -1.63 9.84 -1.99
N GLU A 83 -2.19 10.58 -1.04
CA GLU A 83 -3.65 10.64 -0.82
C GLU A 83 -4.39 11.21 -2.05
N ALA A 84 -3.89 12.28 -2.66
CA ALA A 84 -4.49 12.86 -3.85
C ALA A 84 -4.49 11.89 -5.05
N ILE A 85 -3.43 11.08 -5.20
CA ILE A 85 -3.36 10.01 -6.18
C ILE A 85 -4.39 8.93 -5.87
N SER A 86 -4.49 8.48 -4.61
CA SER A 86 -5.44 7.45 -4.17
C SER A 86 -6.89 7.84 -4.49
N ILE A 87 -7.32 9.03 -4.07
CA ILE A 87 -8.69 9.54 -4.32
C ILE A 87 -8.95 9.69 -5.83
N SER A 88 -7.96 10.21 -6.58
CA SER A 88 -8.11 10.37 -8.02
C SER A 88 -8.17 9.03 -8.76
N SER A 89 -7.50 7.98 -8.24
CA SER A 89 -7.61 6.61 -8.75
C SER A 89 -8.99 6.05 -8.48
N GLU A 90 -9.51 6.21 -7.26
CA GLU A 90 -10.84 5.73 -6.86
C GLU A 90 -11.97 6.40 -7.67
N GLU A 91 -11.94 7.73 -7.85
CA GLU A 91 -12.92 8.44 -8.70
C GLU A 91 -12.84 8.03 -10.18
N LEU A 92 -11.62 7.72 -10.67
CA LEU A 92 -11.41 7.25 -12.04
C LEU A 92 -11.92 5.82 -12.22
N GLU A 93 -11.72 4.97 -11.21
CA GLU A 93 -12.21 3.60 -11.13
C GLU A 93 -13.74 3.56 -11.18
N GLU A 94 -14.42 4.40 -10.40
CA GLU A 94 -15.89 4.53 -10.41
C GLU A 94 -16.43 4.90 -11.81
N HIS A 95 -15.71 5.79 -12.52
CA HIS A 95 -16.08 6.21 -13.89
C HIS A 95 -15.78 5.17 -14.99
N LEU A 96 -14.79 4.30 -14.78
CA LEU A 96 -14.45 3.22 -15.71
C LEU A 96 -15.40 2.01 -15.60
N GLY A 97 -16.30 1.99 -14.60
CA GLY A 97 -17.36 1.00 -14.39
C GLY A 97 -16.90 -0.33 -13.78
N GLU A 98 -17.84 -1.28 -13.61
CA GLU A 98 -17.71 -2.64 -13.04
C GLU A 98 -16.42 -3.39 -13.37
N LEU A 99 -15.75 -3.06 -14.48
CA LEU A 99 -14.54 -3.75 -14.90
C LEU A 99 -13.38 -3.61 -13.91
N GLN A 100 -13.25 -2.48 -13.20
CA GLN A 100 -12.17 -2.23 -12.24
C GLN A 100 -12.55 -2.52 -10.78
N GLY A 101 -13.79 -2.24 -10.38
CA GLY A 101 -14.37 -2.68 -9.10
C GLY A 101 -14.35 -4.20 -8.98
N ALA A 102 -14.76 -4.90 -10.05
CA ALA A 102 -14.49 -6.32 -10.20
C ALA A 102 -12.99 -6.54 -10.16
N LEU A 103 -12.14 -5.91 -11.00
CA LEU A 103 -10.67 -6.13 -10.99
C LEU A 103 -9.94 -5.91 -9.64
N LEU A 104 -10.50 -5.19 -8.67
CA LEU A 104 -9.91 -4.95 -7.35
C LEU A 104 -10.59 -5.80 -6.27
N SER A 105 -11.92 -5.86 -6.25
CA SER A 105 -12.71 -6.69 -5.32
C SER A 105 -12.55 -8.19 -5.61
N ALA A 106 -12.50 -8.54 -6.90
CA ALA A 106 -12.38 -9.91 -7.35
C ALA A 106 -10.94 -10.46 -7.25
N THR A 107 -9.89 -9.64 -7.14
CA THR A 107 -8.50 -10.16 -7.14
C THR A 107 -8.26 -11.04 -5.90
N PHE A 108 -9.13 -10.91 -4.88
CA PHE A 108 -8.91 -11.45 -3.55
C PHE A 108 -10.15 -12.06 -2.88
N GLY A 109 -11.18 -12.43 -3.63
CA GLY A 109 -12.33 -13.18 -3.10
C GLY A 109 -12.00 -14.61 -2.64
N ASN A 110 -10.74 -15.05 -2.77
CA ASN A 110 -10.27 -16.32 -2.24
C ASN A 110 -9.61 -16.13 -0.86
N THR A 111 -9.79 -17.15 0.00
CA THR A 111 -9.25 -17.24 1.36
C THR A 111 -7.81 -16.71 1.44
N VAL A 112 -7.51 -15.95 2.50
CA VAL A 112 -6.17 -15.43 2.87
C VAL A 112 -5.03 -16.43 2.62
N GLU A 113 -5.29 -17.73 2.73
CA GLU A 113 -4.32 -18.81 2.47
C GLU A 113 -3.79 -18.91 1.02
N LEU A 114 -4.61 -18.62 0.00
CA LEU A 114 -4.16 -18.71 -1.40
C LEU A 114 -3.29 -17.51 -1.77
N THR A 115 -3.63 -16.34 -1.27
CA THR A 115 -2.90 -15.08 -1.52
C THR A 115 -1.55 -15.05 -0.78
N MET A 116 -1.48 -15.69 0.39
CA MET A 116 -0.23 -15.98 1.09
C MET A 116 0.78 -16.77 0.26
N SER A 117 0.32 -17.80 -0.47
CA SER A 117 1.21 -18.67 -1.25
C SER A 117 1.85 -17.92 -2.42
N ASP A 118 1.07 -17.04 -3.07
CA ASP A 118 1.56 -16.20 -4.16
C ASP A 118 2.60 -15.18 -3.67
N MET A 119 2.39 -14.62 -2.47
CA MET A 119 3.32 -13.67 -1.84
C MET A 119 4.69 -14.30 -1.57
N ILE A 120 4.73 -15.54 -1.04
CA ILE A 120 5.98 -16.28 -0.83
C ILE A 120 6.64 -16.60 -2.17
N SER A 121 5.88 -17.12 -3.13
CA SER A 121 6.38 -17.48 -4.45
C SER A 121 7.02 -16.29 -5.16
N GLY A 122 6.36 -15.13 -5.16
CA GLY A 122 6.86 -13.89 -5.71
C GLY A 122 8.13 -13.39 -5.03
N THR A 123 8.16 -13.42 -3.70
CA THR A 123 9.34 -13.00 -2.91
C THR A 123 10.55 -13.90 -3.18
N VAL A 124 10.35 -15.22 -3.23
CA VAL A 124 11.42 -16.18 -3.55
C VAL A 124 11.95 -15.95 -4.95
N ALA A 125 11.06 -15.76 -5.93
CA ALA A 125 11.46 -15.49 -7.31
C ALA A 125 12.23 -14.16 -7.45
N LEU A 126 11.82 -13.12 -6.71
CA LEU A 126 12.48 -11.83 -6.68
C LEU A 126 13.86 -11.86 -5.99
N LEU A 127 14.02 -12.70 -4.95
CA LEU A 127 15.28 -12.86 -4.23
C LEU A 127 16.26 -13.85 -4.87
N LEU A 128 15.78 -14.71 -5.77
CA LEU A 128 16.60 -15.73 -6.42
C LEU A 128 17.88 -15.17 -7.09
N PRO A 129 17.85 -14.04 -7.83
CA PRO A 129 19.06 -13.42 -8.38
C PRO A 129 20.10 -13.05 -7.32
N THR A 130 19.65 -12.52 -6.19
CA THR A 130 20.52 -12.12 -5.07
C THR A 130 21.11 -13.34 -4.35
N ALA A 131 20.29 -14.36 -4.10
CA ALA A 131 20.76 -15.62 -3.54
C ALA A 131 21.80 -16.30 -4.46
N LEU A 132 21.56 -16.29 -5.76
CA LEU A 132 22.46 -16.86 -6.76
C LEU A 132 23.79 -16.09 -6.84
N TYR A 133 23.76 -14.76 -6.71
CA TYR A 133 24.97 -13.92 -6.65
C TYR A 133 25.92 -14.38 -5.54
N SER A 134 25.38 -14.67 -4.34
CA SER A 134 26.17 -15.08 -3.17
C SER A 134 26.93 -16.41 -3.34
N THR A 135 26.58 -17.20 -4.37
CA THR A 135 27.15 -18.54 -4.62
C THR A 135 28.26 -18.53 -5.68
N PHE A 136 28.42 -17.46 -6.47
CA PHE A 136 29.40 -17.41 -7.56
C PHE A 136 30.77 -16.81 -7.16
N PRO A 137 31.89 -17.31 -7.72
CA PRO A 137 33.21 -16.70 -7.57
C PRO A 137 33.37 -15.41 -8.41
N VAL A 138 34.05 -14.42 -7.84
CA VAL A 138 34.03 -12.95 -8.13
C VAL A 138 34.39 -12.50 -9.57
N SER A 139 34.88 -13.37 -10.47
CA SER A 139 35.62 -12.89 -11.65
C SER A 139 34.80 -12.41 -12.87
N LYS A 140 33.48 -12.67 -12.96
CA LYS A 140 32.58 -12.15 -14.03
C LYS A 140 31.11 -12.04 -13.59
N ILE A 141 30.85 -11.58 -12.37
CA ILE A 141 29.51 -11.70 -11.76
C ILE A 141 28.50 -10.69 -12.34
N ASP A 142 28.90 -9.43 -12.52
CA ASP A 142 27.93 -8.34 -12.76
C ASP A 142 27.12 -8.48 -14.06
N SER A 143 27.78 -8.85 -15.17
CA SER A 143 27.08 -9.03 -16.45
C SER A 143 26.16 -10.26 -16.46
N ARG A 144 26.54 -11.34 -15.78
CA ARG A 144 25.71 -12.54 -15.66
C ARG A 144 24.52 -12.31 -14.74
N VAL A 145 24.72 -11.58 -13.65
CA VAL A 145 23.65 -11.25 -12.71
C VAL A 145 22.68 -10.25 -13.31
N LEU A 146 23.15 -9.32 -14.14
CA LEU A 146 22.29 -8.45 -14.93
C LEU A 146 21.44 -9.25 -15.94
N SER A 147 22.05 -10.15 -16.72
CA SER A 147 21.29 -11.02 -17.64
C SER A 147 20.29 -11.92 -16.91
N PHE A 148 20.68 -12.46 -15.76
CA PHE A 148 19.81 -13.29 -14.94
C PHE A 148 18.64 -12.48 -14.37
N SER A 149 18.91 -11.30 -13.81
CA SER A 149 17.88 -10.38 -13.30
C SER A 149 16.87 -10.00 -14.37
N ARG A 150 17.32 -9.68 -15.59
CA ARG A 150 16.41 -9.40 -16.73
C ARG A 150 15.54 -10.61 -17.09
N GLY A 151 16.13 -11.81 -17.08
CA GLY A 151 15.39 -13.06 -17.32
C GLY A 151 14.34 -13.32 -16.24
N THR A 152 14.70 -13.18 -14.97
CA THR A 152 13.78 -13.32 -13.84
C THR A 152 12.65 -12.28 -13.90
N SER A 153 12.95 -11.02 -14.21
CA SER A 153 11.92 -9.99 -14.36
C SER A 153 10.92 -10.31 -15.48
N LEU A 154 11.39 -10.86 -16.61
CA LEU A 154 10.50 -11.27 -17.69
C LEU A 154 9.58 -12.42 -17.24
N VAL A 155 10.11 -13.40 -16.52
CA VAL A 155 9.31 -14.51 -15.96
C VAL A 155 8.28 -14.00 -14.96
N LEU A 156 8.66 -13.09 -14.07
CA LEU A 156 7.76 -12.48 -13.09
C LEU A 156 6.62 -11.70 -13.76
N LEU A 157 6.92 -10.92 -14.80
CA LEU A 157 5.89 -10.20 -15.57
C LEU A 157 4.97 -11.13 -16.36
N ILE A 158 5.49 -12.24 -16.91
CA ILE A 158 4.66 -13.26 -17.56
C ILE A 158 3.75 -13.94 -16.53
N LEU A 159 4.28 -14.23 -15.34
CA LEU A 159 3.48 -14.79 -14.25
C LEU A 159 2.39 -13.80 -13.82
N TYR A 160 2.71 -12.52 -13.71
CA TYR A 160 1.72 -11.47 -13.44
C TYR A 160 0.67 -11.35 -14.56
N ALA A 161 1.06 -11.44 -15.83
CA ALA A 161 0.12 -11.45 -16.95
C ALA A 161 -0.77 -12.71 -16.96
N GLY A 162 -0.21 -13.87 -16.61
CA GLY A 162 -0.94 -15.12 -16.43
C GLY A 162 -1.92 -15.05 -15.27
N TYR A 163 -1.51 -14.42 -14.17
CA TYR A 163 -2.34 -14.09 -13.02
C TYR A 163 -3.52 -13.19 -13.44
N LEU A 164 -3.26 -12.09 -14.15
CA LEU A 164 -4.30 -11.24 -14.72
C LEU A 164 -5.21 -12.00 -15.70
N TYR A 165 -4.67 -12.88 -16.55
CA TYR A 165 -5.49 -13.64 -17.51
C TYR A 165 -6.41 -14.66 -16.83
N PHE A 166 -5.88 -15.42 -15.87
CA PHE A 166 -6.66 -16.34 -15.04
C PHE A 166 -7.85 -15.60 -14.43
N TYR A 167 -7.56 -14.38 -13.98
CA TYR A 167 -8.40 -13.51 -13.22
C TYR A 167 -9.51 -12.80 -14.05
N LEU A 168 -9.18 -12.03 -15.08
CA LEU A 168 -10.18 -11.33 -15.91
C LEU A 168 -10.96 -12.27 -16.84
N GLY A 169 -10.38 -13.42 -17.20
CA GLY A 169 -10.91 -14.30 -18.23
C GLY A 169 -11.58 -15.55 -17.66
N THR A 170 -10.77 -16.47 -17.15
CA THR A 170 -11.20 -17.86 -16.96
C THR A 170 -12.04 -18.12 -15.71
N HIS A 171 -11.80 -17.38 -14.62
CA HIS A 171 -12.43 -17.61 -13.32
C HIS A 171 -13.20 -16.39 -12.80
N LYS A 172 -13.65 -15.49 -13.70
CA LYS A 172 -14.42 -14.28 -13.36
C LYS A 172 -15.57 -14.55 -12.36
N HIS A 173 -16.26 -15.69 -12.52
CA HIS A 173 -17.39 -16.09 -11.66
C HIS A 173 -17.03 -16.37 -10.20
N LEU A 174 -15.80 -16.80 -9.86
CA LEU A 174 -15.44 -17.06 -8.45
C LEU A 174 -15.41 -15.80 -7.59
N PHE A 175 -15.41 -14.65 -8.23
CA PHE A 175 -15.01 -13.43 -7.57
C PHE A 175 -16.01 -12.28 -7.71
N THR A 176 -16.88 -12.31 -8.72
CA THR A 176 -18.06 -11.42 -8.80
C THR A 176 -19.06 -11.67 -7.66
N SER A 177 -19.10 -12.88 -7.08
CA SER A 177 -20.06 -13.23 -6.01
C SER A 177 -19.72 -12.65 -4.62
N CYS A 178 -18.56 -12.01 -4.43
CA CYS A 178 -18.20 -11.36 -3.16
C CYS A 178 -18.70 -9.90 -3.08
N GLU A 179 -18.96 -9.25 -4.21
CA GLU A 179 -19.52 -7.88 -4.25
C GLU A 179 -21.01 -7.90 -3.87
N ASP A 180 -21.76 -8.88 -4.36
CA ASP A 180 -23.21 -9.03 -4.09
C ASP A 180 -23.55 -9.23 -2.59
N GLN A 181 -22.61 -9.66 -1.74
CA GLN A 181 -22.87 -9.90 -0.31
C GLN A 181 -22.60 -8.68 0.58
N VAL A 182 -21.79 -7.72 0.13
CA VAL A 182 -21.55 -6.48 0.88
C VAL A 182 -22.66 -5.47 0.63
N ASP A 183 -23.31 -5.54 -0.53
CA ASP A 183 -24.38 -4.63 -0.91
C ASP A 183 -25.75 -4.96 -0.27
N GLU A 184 -26.00 -6.20 0.18
CA GLU A 184 -27.31 -6.56 0.76
C GLU A 184 -27.49 -6.16 2.25
N GLU A 185 -26.42 -5.88 3.01
CA GLU A 185 -26.55 -5.45 4.42
C GLU A 185 -26.54 -3.92 4.62
N ASP A 186 -26.17 -3.14 3.60
CA ASP A 186 -26.08 -1.66 3.65
C ASP A 186 -27.17 -0.93 2.83
N GLU A 187 -28.25 -1.62 2.43
CA GLU A 187 -29.37 -1.03 1.65
C GLU A 187 -30.22 0.04 2.39
N ASN A 188 -29.83 0.52 3.58
CA ASN A 188 -30.59 1.55 4.32
C ASN A 188 -29.80 2.82 4.68
N VAL A 189 -28.66 3.08 4.05
CA VAL A 189 -28.05 4.42 4.09
C VAL A 189 -28.12 5.00 2.68
N GLU A 190 -29.16 5.80 2.42
CA GLU A 190 -29.22 6.67 1.25
C GLU A 190 -27.89 7.44 1.12
N SER A 191 -27.04 7.00 0.19
CA SER A 191 -25.91 7.76 -0.35
C SER A 191 -26.47 8.93 -1.16
N SER A 192 -26.95 9.94 -0.44
CA SER A 192 -27.35 11.23 -0.99
C SER A 192 -26.11 12.07 -1.33
N THR A 193 -25.24 11.56 -2.20
CA THR A 193 -24.27 12.36 -2.93
C THR A 193 -24.79 12.56 -4.35
N PRO A 194 -25.07 13.81 -4.79
CA PRO A 194 -25.38 14.03 -6.20
C PRO A 194 -24.19 13.56 -7.04
N PRO A 195 -24.40 12.92 -8.21
CA PRO A 195 -23.30 12.57 -9.09
C PRO A 195 -22.68 13.88 -9.57
N THR A 196 -21.58 14.30 -8.98
CA THR A 196 -20.72 15.32 -9.57
C THR A 196 -20.16 14.70 -10.83
N THR A 197 -20.75 15.04 -11.97
CA THR A 197 -20.31 14.64 -13.31
C THR A 197 -18.99 15.32 -13.63
N VAL A 198 -17.92 14.96 -12.92
CA VAL A 198 -16.57 15.38 -13.25
C VAL A 198 -16.19 14.64 -14.52
N SER A 199 -15.80 15.36 -15.58
CA SER A 199 -15.49 14.71 -16.85
C SER A 199 -14.28 13.78 -16.69
N LEU A 200 -14.27 12.63 -17.38
CA LEU A 200 -13.14 11.69 -17.37
C LEU A 200 -11.80 12.38 -17.68
N ALA A 201 -11.81 13.35 -18.60
CA ALA A 201 -10.64 14.17 -18.91
C ALA A 201 -10.11 14.93 -17.67
N SER A 202 -10.98 15.48 -16.83
CA SER A 202 -10.58 16.19 -15.62
C SER A 202 -10.00 15.27 -14.55
N LEU A 203 -10.47 14.02 -14.46
CA LEU A 203 -9.93 12.98 -13.57
C LEU A 203 -8.51 12.60 -13.96
N VAL A 204 -8.33 12.27 -15.25
CA VAL A 204 -7.01 11.91 -15.80
C VAL A 204 -6.03 13.07 -15.65
N ILE A 205 -6.46 14.31 -15.90
CA ILE A 205 -5.59 15.48 -15.72
C ILE A 205 -5.17 15.65 -14.25
N ARG A 206 -6.11 15.52 -13.29
CA ARG A 206 -5.80 15.60 -11.85
C ARG A 206 -4.78 14.53 -11.43
N LEU A 207 -5.00 13.28 -11.87
CA LEU A 207 -4.11 12.16 -11.58
C LEU A 207 -2.70 12.39 -12.14
N VAL A 208 -2.60 12.77 -13.42
CA VAL A 208 -1.31 13.04 -14.07
C VAL A 208 -0.55 14.18 -13.38
N ILE A 209 -1.25 15.25 -13.00
CA ILE A 209 -0.64 16.37 -12.26
C ILE A 209 -0.09 15.89 -10.91
N ALA A 210 -0.85 15.08 -10.16
CA ALA A 210 -0.41 14.57 -8.87
C ALA A 210 0.82 13.64 -8.99
N ILE A 211 0.85 12.78 -10.00
CA ILE A 211 2.01 11.92 -10.30
C ILE A 211 3.24 12.76 -10.65
N VAL A 212 3.09 13.74 -11.55
CA VAL A 212 4.20 14.62 -11.95
C VAL A 212 4.72 15.43 -10.75
N ALA A 213 3.83 15.97 -9.93
CA ALA A 213 4.22 16.69 -8.71
C ALA A 213 4.96 15.78 -7.72
N THR A 214 4.53 14.52 -7.58
CA THR A 214 5.20 13.52 -6.73
C THR A 214 6.60 13.22 -7.24
N ILE A 215 6.79 13.09 -8.55
CA ILE A 215 8.12 12.90 -9.16
C ILE A 215 9.06 14.05 -8.78
N PHE A 216 8.63 15.30 -8.95
CA PHE A 216 9.43 16.47 -8.59
C PHE A 216 9.74 16.53 -7.08
N CYS A 217 8.75 16.29 -6.21
CA CYS A 217 8.99 16.25 -4.77
C CYS A 217 9.95 15.13 -4.36
N THR A 218 9.85 13.97 -5.01
CA THR A 218 10.73 12.84 -4.73
C THR A 218 12.16 13.13 -5.17
N GLU A 219 12.36 13.79 -6.31
CA GLU A 219 13.69 14.24 -6.75
C GLU A 219 14.32 15.21 -5.74
N PHE A 220 13.56 16.22 -5.27
CA PHE A 220 14.04 17.17 -4.27
C PHE A 220 14.33 16.51 -2.93
N LEU A 221 13.50 15.55 -2.52
CA LEU A 221 13.76 14.74 -1.35
C LEU A 221 15.05 13.97 -1.50
N LEU A 222 15.22 13.20 -2.59
CA LEU A 222 16.37 12.33 -2.82
C LEU A 222 17.70 13.10 -2.85
N GLU A 223 17.72 14.31 -3.43
CA GLU A 223 18.89 15.18 -3.37
C GLU A 223 19.23 15.59 -1.92
N SER A 224 18.23 15.93 -1.11
CA SER A 224 18.44 16.35 0.29
C SER A 224 18.89 15.21 1.22
N VAL A 225 18.66 13.94 0.82
CA VAL A 225 19.09 12.78 1.60
C VAL A 225 20.60 12.77 1.81
N GLY A 226 21.38 13.18 0.81
CA GLY A 226 22.84 13.17 0.90
C GLY A 226 23.38 14.13 1.95
N ASP A 227 22.95 15.39 1.88
CA ASP A 227 23.35 16.42 2.84
C ASP A 227 22.88 16.08 4.26
N MET A 228 21.71 15.44 4.39
CA MET A 228 21.17 15.02 5.67
C MET A 228 21.90 13.80 6.26
N ALA A 229 22.31 12.85 5.41
CA ALA A 229 23.12 11.70 5.81
C ALA A 229 24.46 12.16 6.42
N GLU A 230 25.12 13.14 5.80
CA GLU A 230 26.37 13.71 6.33
C GLU A 230 26.17 14.49 7.65
N THR A 231 25.08 15.25 7.75
CA THR A 231 24.79 16.09 8.93
C THR A 231 24.40 15.26 10.17
N LEU A 232 23.62 14.19 9.97
CA LEU A 232 23.12 13.33 11.06
C LEU A 232 23.97 12.08 11.29
N GLY A 233 24.90 11.76 10.38
CA GLY A 233 25.70 10.54 10.43
C GLY A 233 24.86 9.27 10.25
N ILE A 234 23.81 9.33 9.42
CA ILE A 234 22.87 8.23 9.16
C ILE A 234 23.05 7.73 7.73
N SER A 235 22.86 6.43 7.46
CA SER A 235 23.00 5.88 6.12
C SER A 235 21.93 6.37 5.13
N HIS A 236 22.34 6.58 3.87
CA HIS A 236 21.41 6.98 2.79
C HIS A 236 20.28 5.96 2.61
N SER A 237 20.60 4.66 2.70
CA SER A 237 19.63 3.58 2.60
C SER A 237 18.61 3.61 3.73
N PHE A 238 19.00 3.97 4.97
CA PHE A 238 18.04 4.12 6.06
C PHE A 238 17.03 5.22 5.78
N ILE A 239 17.49 6.38 5.30
CA ILE A 239 16.58 7.51 5.01
C ILE A 239 15.60 7.14 3.89
N ALA A 240 16.09 6.51 2.82
CA ALA A 240 15.26 6.07 1.71
C ALA A 240 14.27 4.96 2.11
N LEU A 241 14.74 3.89 2.77
CA LEU A 241 13.91 2.73 3.10
C LEU A 241 12.92 2.97 4.25
N VAL A 242 13.23 3.90 5.17
CA VAL A 242 12.34 4.18 6.31
C VAL A 242 11.47 5.38 6.01
N PHE A 243 12.04 6.55 5.73
CA PHE A 243 11.25 7.77 5.63
C PHE A 243 10.48 7.88 4.32
N VAL A 244 11.10 7.53 3.18
CA VAL A 244 10.41 7.65 1.88
C VAL A 244 9.30 6.62 1.75
N LEU A 245 9.56 5.35 2.11
CA LEU A 245 8.55 4.29 2.07
C LEU A 245 7.39 4.55 3.04
N LEU A 246 7.66 5.08 4.23
CA LEU A 246 6.60 5.43 5.18
C LEU A 246 5.73 6.58 4.65
N ALA A 247 6.36 7.56 3.98
CA ALA A 247 5.64 8.69 3.39
C ALA A 247 4.78 8.25 2.19
N SER A 248 5.33 7.43 1.28
CA SER A 248 4.63 6.99 0.07
C SER A 248 3.46 6.08 0.38
N ASN A 249 3.61 5.17 1.36
CA ASN A 249 2.60 4.17 1.70
C ASN A 249 1.68 4.64 2.84
N SER A 250 1.70 5.94 3.16
CA SER A 250 0.93 6.50 4.26
C SER A 250 -0.58 6.33 4.05
N THR A 251 -1.09 6.60 2.85
CA THR A 251 -2.50 6.44 2.49
C THR A 251 -3.00 5.01 2.72
N GLU A 252 -2.25 4.02 2.23
CA GLU A 252 -2.55 2.60 2.45
C GLU A 252 -2.55 2.23 3.94
N ALA A 253 -1.60 2.78 4.71
CA ALA A 253 -1.58 2.54 6.15
C ALA A 253 -2.85 3.06 6.83
N VAL A 254 -3.39 4.21 6.39
CA VAL A 254 -4.62 4.73 6.98
C VAL A 254 -5.85 3.92 6.56
N THR A 255 -5.95 3.49 5.30
CA THR A 255 -7.05 2.63 4.86
C THR A 255 -7.07 1.30 5.61
N VAL A 256 -5.91 0.67 5.80
CA VAL A 256 -5.74 -0.55 6.61
C VAL A 256 -6.18 -0.36 8.06
N ILE A 257 -5.72 0.71 8.72
CA ILE A 257 -6.09 1.00 10.11
C ILE A 257 -7.59 1.28 10.22
N SER A 258 -8.16 2.00 9.26
CA SER A 258 -9.59 2.30 9.22
C SER A 258 -10.42 1.00 9.10
N SER A 259 -10.10 0.15 8.12
CA SER A 259 -10.77 -1.14 7.90
C SER A 259 -10.64 -2.07 9.10
N SER A 260 -9.47 -2.10 9.75
CA SER A 260 -9.26 -2.89 10.96
C SER A 260 -10.11 -2.40 12.14
N ARG A 261 -10.28 -1.09 12.31
CA ARG A 261 -11.13 -0.51 13.38
C ARG A 261 -12.62 -0.76 13.16
N SER A 262 -13.06 -0.87 11.91
CA SER A 262 -14.43 -1.24 11.55
C SER A 262 -14.74 -2.71 11.81
N GLY A 263 -13.77 -3.51 12.29
CA GLY A 263 -13.93 -4.93 12.57
C GLY A 263 -13.76 -5.83 11.33
N ASN A 264 -13.46 -5.25 10.17
CA ASN A 264 -13.22 -5.97 8.93
C ASN A 264 -11.71 -6.13 8.69
N THR A 265 -11.10 -7.04 9.46
CA THR A 265 -9.65 -7.32 9.36
C THR A 265 -9.27 -7.96 8.03
N ASP A 266 -10.19 -8.69 7.40
CA ASP A 266 -9.93 -9.38 6.14
C ASP A 266 -9.76 -8.37 4.99
N SER A 267 -10.56 -7.32 4.96
CA SER A 267 -10.37 -6.19 4.04
C SER A 267 -9.07 -5.44 4.30
N ALA A 268 -8.66 -5.28 5.56
CA ALA A 268 -7.38 -4.63 5.89
C ALA A 268 -6.18 -5.45 5.41
N ILE A 269 -6.22 -6.77 5.60
CA ILE A 269 -5.18 -7.71 5.15
C ILE A 269 -5.11 -7.76 3.63
N ARG A 270 -6.26 -7.72 2.96
CA ARG A 270 -6.37 -7.65 1.50
C ARG A 270 -5.57 -6.45 0.98
N VAL A 271 -5.90 -5.23 1.40
CA VAL A 271 -5.18 -4.01 0.98
C VAL A 271 -3.64 -4.16 1.08
N ILE A 272 -3.13 -4.77 2.15
CA ILE A 272 -1.68 -4.98 2.33
C ILE A 272 -1.12 -5.98 1.31
N ILE A 273 -1.77 -7.13 1.12
CA ILE A 273 -1.29 -8.18 0.22
C ILE A 273 -1.27 -7.68 -1.22
N ASP A 274 -2.27 -6.88 -1.59
CA ASP A 274 -2.43 -6.33 -2.94
C ASP A 274 -1.23 -5.45 -3.29
N SER A 275 -0.88 -4.52 -2.40
CA SER A 275 0.29 -3.65 -2.57
C SER A 275 1.59 -4.47 -2.61
N LEU A 276 1.72 -5.52 -1.81
CA LEU A 276 2.91 -6.40 -1.83
C LEU A 276 3.05 -7.19 -3.14
N LEU A 277 1.96 -7.76 -3.66
CA LEU A 277 1.97 -8.49 -4.92
C LEU A 277 2.24 -7.56 -6.11
N GLN A 278 1.61 -6.37 -6.13
CA GLN A 278 1.86 -5.38 -7.18
C GLN A 278 3.31 -4.90 -7.16
N ILE A 279 3.88 -4.61 -5.98
CA ILE A 279 5.29 -4.21 -5.88
C ILE A 279 6.23 -5.33 -6.33
N GLY A 280 6.01 -6.56 -5.84
CA GLY A 280 6.92 -7.69 -6.05
C GLY A 280 6.84 -8.35 -7.43
N LEU A 281 5.63 -8.57 -7.96
CA LEU A 281 5.42 -9.27 -9.24
C LEU A 281 5.39 -8.33 -10.44
N PHE A 282 5.02 -7.06 -10.23
CA PHE A 282 4.88 -6.09 -11.30
C PHE A 282 5.90 -4.94 -11.21
N ALA A 283 5.86 -4.12 -10.17
CA ALA A 283 6.59 -2.84 -10.15
C ALA A 283 8.13 -3.03 -10.24
N ILE A 284 8.72 -3.84 -9.36
CA ILE A 284 10.17 -4.08 -9.35
C ILE A 284 10.63 -4.75 -10.67
N PRO A 285 10.00 -5.85 -11.13
CA PRO A 285 10.33 -6.46 -12.42
C PRO A 285 10.19 -5.51 -13.61
N PHE A 286 9.12 -4.72 -13.63
CA PHE A 286 8.85 -3.73 -14.66
C PHE A 286 9.95 -2.67 -14.72
N LEU A 287 10.39 -2.15 -13.57
CA LEU A 287 11.50 -1.20 -13.50
C LEU A 287 12.79 -1.77 -14.07
N VAL A 288 13.10 -3.05 -13.85
CA VAL A 288 14.28 -3.71 -14.46
C VAL A 288 14.20 -3.73 -15.99
N ILE A 289 13.01 -3.99 -16.56
CA ILE A 289 12.79 -3.94 -18.01
C ILE A 289 12.91 -2.50 -18.53
N VAL A 290 12.35 -1.51 -17.83
CA VAL A 290 12.50 -0.09 -18.18
C VAL A 290 13.98 0.31 -18.17
N GLY A 291 14.74 -0.09 -17.15
CA GLY A 291 16.19 0.11 -17.10
C GLY A 291 16.90 -0.53 -18.29
N TRP A 292 16.48 -1.74 -18.69
CA TRP A 292 17.01 -2.38 -19.90
C TRP A 292 16.71 -1.57 -21.18
N CYS A 293 15.50 -1.01 -21.32
CA CYS A 293 15.13 -0.15 -22.44
C CYS A 293 15.93 1.15 -22.50
N ILE A 294 16.27 1.73 -21.34
CA ILE A 294 17.05 2.98 -21.23
C ILE A 294 18.57 2.71 -21.24
N ALA A 295 18.98 1.44 -21.35
CA ALA A 295 20.37 0.98 -21.29
C ALA A 295 21.08 1.23 -19.94
N GLU A 296 20.32 1.39 -18.86
CA GLU A 296 20.82 1.45 -17.48
C GLU A 296 20.84 0.04 -16.86
N PRO A 297 21.93 -0.38 -16.17
CA PRO A 297 22.06 -1.71 -15.59
C PRO A 297 21.28 -1.85 -14.27
N MET A 298 19.95 -1.83 -14.35
CA MET A 298 19.09 -2.14 -13.21
C MET A 298 19.03 -3.66 -12.98
N THR A 299 19.23 -4.09 -11.74
CA THR A 299 19.29 -5.51 -11.36
C THR A 299 18.30 -5.80 -10.22
N LEU A 300 17.99 -7.09 -10.01
CA LEU A 300 17.25 -7.58 -8.84
C LEU A 300 18.23 -7.98 -7.72
N PHE A 301 19.39 -7.34 -7.69
CA PHE A 301 20.40 -7.57 -6.67
C PHE A 301 20.14 -6.63 -5.49
N PHE A 302 19.75 -7.20 -4.36
CA PHE A 302 19.58 -6.49 -3.10
C PHE A 302 20.78 -6.74 -2.20
N ASP A 303 20.96 -5.90 -1.18
CA ASP A 303 21.96 -6.19 -0.17
C ASP A 303 21.65 -7.53 0.52
N SER A 304 22.69 -8.24 0.98
CA SER A 304 22.52 -9.51 1.68
C SER A 304 21.67 -9.36 2.94
N PHE A 305 21.80 -8.22 3.63
CA PHE A 305 20.97 -7.94 4.81
C PHE A 305 19.51 -7.66 4.44
N GLU A 306 19.25 -6.85 3.41
CA GLU A 306 17.90 -6.56 2.91
C GLU A 306 17.19 -7.85 2.47
N THR A 307 17.92 -8.74 1.79
CA THR A 307 17.42 -10.04 1.35
C THR A 307 16.99 -10.92 2.52
N VAL A 308 17.84 -11.05 3.54
CA VAL A 308 17.53 -11.85 4.73
C VAL A 308 16.39 -11.23 5.54
N ALA A 309 16.38 -9.90 5.68
CA ALA A 309 15.33 -9.17 6.37
C ALA A 309 13.96 -9.35 5.69
N MET A 310 13.89 -9.18 4.36
CA MET A 310 12.66 -9.37 3.60
C MET A 310 12.19 -10.83 3.63
N PHE A 311 13.10 -11.79 3.50
CA PHE A 311 12.76 -13.21 3.60
C PHE A 311 12.24 -13.59 5.00
N LEU A 312 12.84 -13.07 6.07
CA LEU A 312 12.34 -13.32 7.43
C LEU A 312 10.99 -12.65 7.65
N ALA A 313 10.81 -11.40 7.18
CA ALA A 313 9.57 -10.67 7.30
C ALA A 313 8.42 -11.40 6.60
N ILE A 314 8.63 -11.88 5.36
CA ILE A 314 7.60 -12.61 4.61
C ILE A 314 7.21 -13.91 5.32
N LEU A 315 8.17 -14.64 5.91
CA LEU A 315 7.90 -15.86 6.66
C LEU A 315 7.08 -15.60 7.91
N VAL A 316 7.43 -14.56 8.68
CA VAL A 316 6.69 -14.19 9.90
C VAL A 316 5.27 -13.76 9.57
N VAL A 317 5.10 -12.88 8.56
CA VAL A 317 3.78 -12.41 8.13
C VAL A 317 2.93 -13.58 7.60
N ASN A 318 3.49 -14.42 6.73
CA ASN A 318 2.79 -15.58 6.21
C ASN A 318 2.38 -16.58 7.32
N HIS A 319 3.27 -16.82 8.29
CA HIS A 319 2.95 -17.68 9.42
C HIS A 319 1.79 -17.11 10.24
N LEU A 320 1.82 -15.81 10.51
CA LEU A 320 0.79 -15.14 11.28
C LEU A 320 -0.57 -15.13 10.58
N LEU A 321 -0.57 -14.94 9.25
CA LEU A 321 -1.80 -14.86 8.48
C LEU A 321 -2.47 -16.22 8.25
N ARG A 322 -1.72 -17.32 8.39
CA ARG A 322 -2.22 -18.70 8.24
C ARG A 322 -3.26 -19.11 9.27
N ASP A 323 -3.16 -18.59 10.50
CA ASP A 323 -4.03 -19.03 11.60
C ASP A 323 -5.43 -18.38 11.54
N GLY A 324 -5.65 -17.38 10.68
CA GLY A 324 -6.93 -16.71 10.46
C GLY A 324 -7.51 -15.98 11.69
N GLN A 325 -6.77 -15.93 12.81
CA GLN A 325 -7.19 -15.32 14.06
C GLN A 325 -6.16 -14.28 14.50
N TYR A 326 -6.57 -13.01 14.50
CA TYR A 326 -5.68 -11.89 14.81
C TYR A 326 -6.01 -11.30 16.17
N ALA A 327 -4.98 -11.03 16.96
CA ALA A 327 -5.10 -10.42 18.28
C ALA A 327 -4.12 -9.26 18.40
N TYR A 328 -4.39 -8.33 19.31
CA TYR A 328 -3.55 -7.14 19.50
C TYR A 328 -2.08 -7.51 19.80
N ILE A 329 -1.82 -8.65 20.44
CA ILE A 329 -0.47 -9.11 20.75
C ILE A 329 0.33 -9.46 19.48
N HIS A 330 -0.33 -10.06 18.49
CA HIS A 330 0.28 -10.36 17.19
C HIS A 330 0.69 -9.07 16.48
N GLY A 331 -0.17 -8.05 16.51
CA GLY A 331 0.16 -6.71 15.99
C GLY A 331 1.32 -6.06 16.74
N ALA A 332 1.34 -6.13 18.08
CA ALA A 332 2.44 -5.59 18.88
C ALA A 332 3.78 -6.28 18.58
N MET A 333 3.77 -7.60 18.33
CA MET A 333 4.95 -8.34 17.91
C MET A 333 5.47 -7.89 16.53
N LEU A 334 4.58 -7.65 15.56
CA LEU A 334 4.96 -7.13 14.25
C LEU A 334 5.55 -5.72 14.32
N ILE A 335 4.96 -4.84 15.14
CA ILE A 335 5.50 -3.49 15.37
C ILE A 335 6.88 -3.58 16.01
N ALA A 336 7.07 -4.43 17.02
CA ALA A 336 8.36 -4.63 17.66
C ALA A 336 9.42 -5.17 16.68
N LEU A 337 9.04 -6.10 15.79
CA LEU A 337 9.90 -6.61 14.73
C LEU A 337 10.30 -5.50 13.74
N TYR A 338 9.34 -4.68 13.31
CA TYR A 338 9.61 -3.53 12.43
C TYR A 338 10.53 -2.51 13.10
N CYS A 339 10.29 -2.15 14.36
CA CYS A 339 11.18 -1.26 15.12
C CYS A 339 12.59 -1.85 15.24
N GLY A 340 12.72 -3.17 15.43
CA GLY A 340 14.00 -3.87 15.43
C GLY A 340 14.72 -3.78 14.09
N LEU A 341 14.00 -3.95 12.98
CA LEU A 341 14.53 -3.76 11.63
C LEU A 341 15.01 -2.32 11.40
N VAL A 342 14.20 -1.32 11.77
CA VAL A 342 14.57 0.10 11.67
C VAL A 342 15.84 0.38 12.48
N ALA A 343 15.94 -0.13 13.71
CA ALA A 343 17.15 0.02 14.53
C ALA A 343 18.38 -0.65 13.87
N ALA A 344 18.21 -1.83 13.27
CA ALA A 344 19.29 -2.52 12.57
C ALA A 344 19.77 -1.75 11.33
N PHE A 345 18.85 -1.20 10.53
CA PHE A 345 19.19 -0.32 9.40
C PHE A 345 19.83 0.99 9.85
N TYR A 346 19.46 1.53 11.00
CA TYR A 346 20.08 2.73 11.55
C TYR A 346 21.54 2.50 11.97
N THR A 347 21.85 1.32 12.53
CA THR A 347 23.21 0.99 12.97
C THR A 347 24.19 0.63 11.86
N ARG A 348 23.68 0.41 10.64
CA ARG A 348 24.45 -0.02 9.47
C ARG A 348 24.85 1.18 8.61
#